data_AF-A0A485PBA5-F1
#
_entry.id   AF-A0A485PBA5-F1
#
_cell.length_a   1.000
_cell.length_b   1.000
_cell.length_c   1.000
_cell.angle_alpha   90.00
_cell.angle_beta   90.00
_cell.angle_gamma   90.00
#
_symmetry.space_group_name_H-M   'P 1'
#
loop_
_entity.id
_entity.type
_entity.pdbx_description
1 polymer ?
#
loop_
_entity_poly.entity_id
_entity_poly.type
_entity_poly.pdbx_seq_one_letter_code
_entity_poly.pdbx_strand_id
1 'polypeptide(L)' 'DDEEQVVQGRCKRKIGNEIQVYRKKCVIYIERVQQDKVNGTTVHVDIHPSKVVIIRLKLDEDHKRIFEDKAKSC' A
#
# COMPACT_ATOMS: atom_id res chain seq x y z
N ASP A 1 0.74 -9.63 -1.30
CA ASP A 1 1.37 -9.26 0.00
C ASP A 1 2.59 -8.46 -0.32
N ASP A 2 2.39 -7.15 -0.42
CA ASP A 2 3.40 -6.22 -0.86
C ASP A 2 3.78 -5.32 0.32
N GLU A 3 5.07 -5.01 0.42
CA GLU A 3 5.60 -4.12 1.45
C GLU A 3 5.67 -2.71 0.88
N GLU A 4 5.00 -1.79 1.54
CA GLU A 4 4.74 -0.45 1.06
C GLU A 4 5.32 0.60 2.00
N GLN A 5 5.79 1.71 1.44
CA GLN A 5 6.24 2.89 2.16
C GLN A 5 5.43 4.13 1.80
N VAL A 6 4.99 4.85 2.82
CA VAL A 6 4.29 6.13 2.64
C VAL A 6 5.29 7.25 2.39
N VAL A 7 5.14 7.95 1.26
CA VAL A 7 6.06 9.01 0.80
C VAL A 7 5.67 10.40 1.33
N GLN A 8 4.36 10.66 1.43
CA GLN A 8 3.82 11.99 1.75
C GLN A 8 2.76 11.94 2.84
N GLY A 9 2.66 13.03 3.61
CA GLY A 9 1.60 13.24 4.61
C GLY A 9 2.05 12.91 6.03
N ARG A 10 1.06 12.81 6.94
CA ARG A 10 1.28 12.61 8.38
C ARG A 10 1.99 11.30 8.72
N CYS A 11 1.82 10.27 7.89
CA CYS A 11 2.35 8.93 8.11
C CYS A 11 3.61 8.63 7.28
N LYS A 12 4.34 9.68 6.85
CA LYS A 12 5.55 9.56 6.03
C LYS A 12 6.61 8.65 6.68
N ARG A 13 7.36 7.92 5.86
CA ARG A 13 8.42 6.94 6.22
C ARG A 13 7.94 5.71 7.00
N LYS A 14 6.63 5.57 7.27
CA LYS A 14 6.09 4.31 7.77
C LYS A 14 6.13 3.27 6.65
N ILE A 15 6.62 2.09 7.01
CA ILE A 15 6.70 0.92 6.16
C ILE A 15 5.81 -0.15 6.76
N GLY A 16 5.03 -0.84 5.93
CA GLY A 16 4.21 -1.98 6.39
C GLY A 16 3.67 -2.79 5.24
N ASN A 17 3.10 -3.94 5.58
CA ASN A 17 2.41 -4.78 4.62
C ASN A 17 1.00 -4.23 4.34
N GLU A 18 0.54 -4.45 3.12
CA GLU A 18 -0.86 -4.23 2.75
C GLU A 18 -1.78 -5.16 3.56
N ILE A 19 -2.81 -4.61 4.20
CA ILE A 19 -3.90 -5.41 4.77
C ILE A 19 -5.00 -5.61 3.73
N GLN A 20 -5.45 -4.52 3.11
CA GLN A 20 -6.60 -4.51 2.21
C GLN A 20 -6.64 -3.26 1.32
N VAL A 21 -6.89 -3.46 0.02
CA VAL A 21 -7.33 -2.41 -0.91
C VAL A 21 -8.84 -2.18 -0.82
N TYR A 22 -9.25 -0.97 -0.43
CA TYR A 22 -10.63 -0.52 -0.46
C TYR A 22 -10.96 0.22 -1.77
N ARG A 23 -11.34 -0.55 -2.80
CA ARG A 23 -11.56 -0.05 -4.16
C ARG A 23 -12.68 0.99 -4.28
N LYS A 24 -13.72 0.96 -3.44
CA LYS A 24 -14.82 1.93 -3.48
C LYS A 24 -14.36 3.37 -3.23
N LYS A 25 -13.31 3.57 -2.43
CA LYS A 25 -12.69 4.90 -2.21
C LYS A 25 -11.32 5.03 -2.86
N CYS A 26 -10.83 4.00 -3.57
CA CYS A 26 -9.47 3.92 -4.09
C CYS A 26 -8.41 4.20 -3.00
N VAL A 27 -8.54 3.50 -1.86
CA VAL A 27 -7.68 3.66 -0.68
C VAL A 27 -7.02 2.32 -0.33
N ILE A 28 -5.82 2.36 0.25
CA ILE A 28 -5.08 1.20 0.76
C ILE A 28 -4.94 1.32 2.28
N TYR A 29 -5.14 0.20 2.98
CA TYR A 29 -4.88 0.05 4.40
C TYR A 29 -3.56 -0.69 4.65
N ILE A 30 -2.69 -0.07 5.44
CA ILE A 30 -1.37 -0.57 5.79
C ILE A 30 -1.34 -0.93 7.28
N GLU A 31 -0.76 -2.08 7.63
CA GLU A 31 -0.77 -2.65 9.00
C GLU A 31 -0.29 -1.69 10.09
N ARG A 32 0.84 -1.01 9.85
CA ARG A 32 1.47 -0.12 10.84
C ARG A 32 0.92 1.32 10.81
N VAL A 33 -0.13 1.57 10.04
CA VAL A 33 -0.74 2.89 9.85
C VAL A 33 -2.14 2.91 10.45
N GLN A 34 -2.18 3.00 11.77
CA GLN A 34 -3.41 3.14 12.55
C GLN A 34 -3.45 4.49 13.28
N GLN A 35 -4.66 4.93 13.61
CA GLN A 35 -4.94 6.08 14.44
C GLN A 35 -5.85 5.66 15.60
N ASP A 36 -5.49 6.10 16.80
CA ASP A 36 -6.31 5.91 17.99
C ASP A 36 -7.45 6.92 18.03
N LYS A 37 -8.66 6.44 18.31
CA LYS A 37 -9.81 7.28 18.65
C LYS A 37 -9.84 7.55 20.16
N VAL A 38 -10.51 8.63 20.56
CA VAL A 38 -10.69 9.01 21.97
C VAL A 38 -11.39 7.92 22.78
N ASN A 39 -12.21 7.08 22.13
CA ASN A 39 -12.88 5.94 22.75
C ASN A 39 -11.99 4.70 22.93
N GLY A 40 -10.69 4.79 22.65
CA GLY A 40 -9.72 3.70 22.82
C GLY A 40 -9.68 2.66 21.69
N THR A 41 -10.48 2.83 20.62
CA THR A 41 -10.43 1.94 19.45
C THR A 41 -9.41 2.42 18.43
N THR A 42 -8.71 1.50 17.78
CA THR A 42 -7.78 1.81 16.68
C THR A 42 -8.50 1.69 15.34
N VAL A 43 -8.28 2.64 14.44
CA VAL A 43 -8.79 2.62 13.07
C VAL A 43 -7.67 2.80 12.07
N HIS A 44 -7.77 2.12 10.93
CA HIS A 44 -6.82 2.30 9.84
C HIS A 44 -6.97 3.68 9.21
N VAL A 45 -5.84 4.30 8.88
CA VAL A 45 -5.83 5.58 8.19
C VAL A 45 -6.01 5.34 6.70
N ASP A 46 -6.91 6.10 6.07
CA ASP A 46 -7.11 6.06 4.63
C ASP A 46 -5.89 6.66 3.90
N ILE A 47 -5.12 5.84 3.17
CA ILE A 47 -4.01 6.29 2.32
C ILE A 47 -4.34 6.09 0.83
N HIS A 48 -4.13 7.15 0.05
CA HIS A 48 -4.27 7.08 -1.41
C HIS A 48 -3.04 6.41 -2.04
N PRO A 49 -3.21 5.46 -2.99
CA PRO A 49 -2.11 4.71 -3.59
C PRO A 49 -1.02 5.57 -4.21
N SER A 50 -1.36 6.72 -4.81
CA SER A 50 -0.34 7.65 -5.38
C SER A 50 0.61 8.29 -4.36
N LYS A 51 0.36 8.13 -3.06
CA LYS A 51 1.22 8.62 -1.98
C LYS A 51 2.11 7.52 -1.38
N VAL A 52 2.13 6.35 -2.02
CA VAL A 52 2.80 5.13 -1.56
C VAL A 52 3.81 4.67 -2.62
N VAL A 53 4.92 4.11 -2.16
CA VAL A 53 5.92 3.43 -2.98
C VAL A 53 6.03 1.98 -2.52
N ILE A 54 6.00 1.05 -3.47
CA ILE A 54 6.19 -0.38 -3.21
C ILE A 54 7.70 -0.62 -3.02
N ILE A 55 8.10 -1.17 -1.87
CA ILE A 55 9.50 -1.53 -1.58
C ILE A 55 9.77 -2.98 -1.99
N ARG A 56 8.86 -3.90 -1.64
CA ARG A 56 8.98 -5.31 -1.99
C ARG A 56 7.68 -5.78 -2.58
N LEU A 57 7.78 -6.32 -3.79
CA LEU A 57 6.66 -6.89 -4.50
C LEU A 57 6.70 -8.41 -4.37
N LYS A 58 5.54 -9.03 -4.17
CA LYS A 58 5.40 -10.48 -4.33
C LYS A 58 5.32 -10.82 -5.81
N LEU A 59 6.29 -11.60 -6.29
CA LEU A 59 6.37 -12.03 -7.68
C LEU A 59 5.68 -13.37 -7.88
N ASP A 60 4.45 -13.33 -8.36
CA ASP A 60 3.75 -14.48 -8.90
C ASP A 60 4.01 -14.61 -10.41
N GLU A 61 3.75 -15.77 -11.01
CA GLU A 61 4.02 -16.03 -12.44
C GLU A 61 3.28 -15.04 -13.36
N ASP A 62 2.04 -14.66 -13.01
CA ASP A 62 1.29 -13.64 -13.74
C ASP A 62 1.90 -12.24 -13.63
N HIS A 63 2.46 -11.90 -12.46
CA HIS A 63 3.12 -10.61 -12.24
C HIS A 63 4.39 -10.49 -13.08
N LYS A 64 5.16 -11.58 -13.19
CA LYS A 64 6.35 -11.63 -14.06
C LYS A 64 5.96 -11.43 -15.52
N ARG A 65 4.91 -12.11 -16.00
CA ARG A 65 4.42 -11.95 -17.37
C ARG A 65 4.03 -10.51 -17.69
N ILE A 66 3.28 -9.84 -16.80
CA ILE A 66 2.91 -8.43 -16.99
C ILE A 66 4.17 -7.53 -17.03
N PHE A 67 5.18 -7.84 -16.23
CA PHE A 67 6.42 -7.08 -16.20
C PHE A 67 7.22 -7.24 -17.49
N GLU A 68 7.33 -8.47 -18.01
CA GLU A 68 7.99 -8.77 -19.28
C GLU A 68 7.27 -8.12 -20.46
N ASP A 69 5.94 -8.15 -20.48
CA ASP A 69 5.14 -7.53 -21.54
C ASP A 69 5.29 -6.00 -21.52
N LYS A 70 5.30 -5.39 -20.33
CA LYS A 70 5.59 -3.95 -20.19
C LYS A 70 7.02 -3.59 -20.59
N ALA A 71 8.01 -4.43 -20.25
CA ALA A 71 9.40 -4.19 -20.60
C ALA A 71 9.66 -4.27 -22.11
N LYS A 72 8.93 -5.12 -22.84
CA LYS A 72 9.02 -5.22 -24.31
C LYS A 72 8.32 -4.06 -25.05
N SER A 73 7.33 -3.44 -24.43
CA SER A 73 6.54 -2.36 -25.03
C SER A 73 7.18 -0.98 -24.90
N CYS A 74 8.29 -0.86 -24.16
CA CYS A 74 9.03 0.38 -23.93
C CYS A 74 10.37 0.34 -24.66
#